data_AF-A0A0K8PLL0-F1
#
_entry.id   AF-A0A0K8PLL0-F1
#
_cell.length_a   1.000
_cell.length_b   1.000
_cell.length_c   1.000
_cell.angle_alpha   90.00
_cell.angle_beta   90.00
_cell.angle_gamma   90.00
#
_symmetry.space_group_name_H-M   'P 1'
#
loop_
_entity.id
_entity.type
_entity.pdbx_description
1 polymer ?
#
loop_
_entity_poly.entity_id
_entity_poly.type
_entity_poly.pdbx_seq_one_letter_code
_entity_poly.pdbx_strand_id
1 'polypeptide(L)'
;MSVGITALAATSVNYASASSSVPQSAPSAQDADASVPLGGDGRTRFDHRNDDNGQVHVNERSYSVEPGVCTAVISSPATSFNVRNESDRTVEFFTGITCDNGAAIATIGPRNASSAIPGTTVFDGAAAPFALVGSFRAIDKHH
;
A
#
# COMPACT_ATOMS: atom_id res chain seq x y z
N MET A 1 57.66 -6.20 34.67
CA MET A 1 57.07 -7.29 33.87
C MET A 1 55.69 -7.57 34.43
N SER A 2 54.62 -7.37 33.65
CA SER A 2 53.33 -8.04 33.83
C SER A 2 52.54 -7.88 32.54
N VAL A 3 52.31 -8.99 31.84
CA VAL A 3 51.49 -9.08 30.64
C VAL A 3 50.13 -9.60 31.10
N GLY A 4 49.08 -8.80 30.96
CA GLY A 4 47.70 -9.22 31.20
C GLY A 4 47.02 -9.49 29.86
N ILE A 5 46.72 -10.76 29.59
CA ILE A 5 46.00 -11.19 28.38
C ILE A 5 44.52 -11.26 28.70
N THR A 6 43.71 -10.45 28.01
CA THR A 6 42.25 -10.51 28.03
C THR A 6 41.78 -11.29 26.81
N ALA A 7 41.13 -12.44 27.03
CA ALA A 7 40.46 -13.20 25.98
C ALA A 7 38.97 -12.86 25.97
N LEU A 8 38.46 -12.44 24.80
CA LEU A 8 37.04 -12.22 24.56
C LEU A 8 36.42 -13.51 24.00
N ALA A 9 35.37 -14.02 24.64
CA ALA A 9 34.61 -15.16 24.15
C ALA A 9 33.61 -14.70 23.07
N ALA A 10 33.72 -15.23 21.86
CA ALA A 10 32.78 -15.00 20.78
C ALA A 10 31.67 -16.06 20.81
N THR A 11 30.42 -15.64 20.99
CA THR A 11 29.24 -16.51 20.86
C THR A 11 28.75 -16.52 19.42
N SER A 12 28.94 -17.64 18.73
CA SER A 12 28.36 -17.87 17.40
C SER A 12 26.88 -18.26 17.54
N VAL A 13 25.98 -17.54 16.87
CA VAL A 13 24.57 -17.93 16.75
C VAL A 13 24.41 -18.77 15.48
N ASN A 14 24.13 -20.06 15.64
CA ASN A 14 23.72 -20.93 14.54
C ASN A 14 22.21 -20.76 14.29
N TYR A 15 21.85 -20.28 13.10
CA TYR A 15 20.46 -20.32 12.62
C TYR A 15 20.27 -21.56 11.74
N ALA A 16 19.56 -22.56 12.26
CA ALA A 16 19.12 -23.72 11.50
C ALA A 16 17.62 -23.61 11.26
N SER A 17 17.21 -23.57 9.99
CA SER A 17 15.82 -23.58 9.57
C SER A 17 15.51 -24.88 8.84
N ALA A 18 14.58 -25.68 9.38
CA ALA A 18 13.58 -26.47 8.66
C ALA A 18 12.84 -27.40 9.62
N SER A 19 11.50 -27.36 9.61
CA SER A 19 10.62 -28.52 9.36
C SER A 19 9.16 -28.15 9.63
N SER A 20 8.35 -28.29 8.58
CA SER A 20 6.90 -28.18 8.59
C SER A 20 6.27 -29.32 9.41
N SER A 21 5.28 -29.02 10.25
CA SER A 21 4.32 -30.03 10.73
C SER A 21 2.93 -29.40 10.81
N VAL A 22 1.98 -30.12 10.20
CA VAL A 22 0.57 -29.75 9.97
C VAL A 22 -0.20 -29.82 11.29
N PRO A 23 -1.04 -28.84 11.64
CA PRO A 23 -2.05 -29.05 12.68
C PRO A 23 -3.33 -29.67 12.09
N GLN A 24 -3.76 -30.73 12.77
CA GLN A 24 -4.95 -31.54 12.52
C GLN A 24 -6.18 -30.97 13.26
N SER A 25 -7.27 -30.82 12.51
CA SER A 25 -8.71 -30.83 12.85
C SER A 25 -9.33 -29.81 13.83
N ALA A 26 -10.42 -29.19 13.35
CA ALA A 26 -11.29 -28.19 13.99
C ALA A 26 -12.33 -28.77 14.98
N PRO A 27 -13.01 -27.88 15.73
CA PRO A 27 -14.47 -27.92 15.78
C PRO A 27 -15.14 -26.55 15.52
N SER A 28 -16.44 -26.63 15.18
CA SER A 28 -17.26 -25.64 14.47
C SER A 28 -18.09 -24.69 15.36
N ALA A 29 -18.61 -23.64 14.69
CA ALA A 29 -19.75 -22.74 15.02
C ALA A 29 -19.38 -21.47 15.85
N GLN A 30 -19.88 -20.26 15.58
CA GLN A 30 -21.14 -19.81 14.98
C GLN A 30 -20.97 -18.46 14.23
N ASP A 31 -21.88 -18.21 13.29
CA ASP A 31 -22.11 -16.98 12.53
C ASP A 31 -22.06 -15.67 13.35
N ALA A 32 -21.36 -14.68 12.78
CA ALA A 32 -21.74 -13.27 12.90
C ALA A 32 -21.38 -12.56 11.60
N ASP A 33 -22.41 -12.07 10.93
CA ASP A 33 -22.40 -11.25 9.72
C ASP A 33 -21.35 -10.13 9.81
N ALA A 34 -20.29 -10.26 9.02
CA ALA A 34 -19.45 -9.15 8.62
C ALA A 34 -19.43 -9.20 7.09
N SER A 35 -20.26 -8.35 6.49
CA SER A 35 -20.27 -8.10 5.06
C SER A 35 -18.89 -7.62 4.58
N VAL A 36 -18.02 -8.58 4.27
CA VAL A 36 -16.87 -8.36 3.38
C VAL A 36 -17.43 -8.13 1.97
N PRO A 37 -17.00 -7.09 1.23
CA PRO A 37 -17.32 -7.00 -0.18
C PRO A 37 -16.67 -8.20 -0.87
N LEU A 38 -17.50 -9.21 -1.08
CA LEU A 38 -17.23 -10.45 -1.79
C LEU A 38 -16.81 -10.05 -3.20
N GLY A 39 -15.53 -10.26 -3.51
CA GLY A 39 -15.02 -10.20 -4.88
C GLY A 39 -15.83 -11.18 -5.71
N GLY A 40 -16.71 -10.64 -6.56
CA GLY A 40 -17.63 -11.43 -7.35
C GLY A 40 -16.91 -12.22 -8.43
N ASP A 41 -17.10 -13.54 -8.42
CA ASP A 41 -16.87 -14.42 -9.56
C ASP A 41 -17.92 -14.14 -10.65
N GLY A 42 -17.77 -13.00 -11.32
CA GLY A 42 -18.54 -12.63 -12.49
C GLY A 42 -17.75 -12.93 -13.75
N ARG A 43 -18.19 -13.93 -14.52
CA ARG A 43 -17.70 -14.16 -15.89
C ARG A 43 -18.07 -12.96 -16.77
N THR A 44 -17.24 -11.93 -16.78
CA THR A 44 -17.34 -10.85 -17.76
C THR A 44 -16.35 -11.13 -18.88
N ARG A 45 -16.90 -11.43 -20.05
CA ARG A 45 -16.24 -11.43 -21.35
C ARG A 45 -15.23 -10.28 -21.39
N PHE A 46 -13.93 -10.60 -21.40
CA PHE A 46 -12.87 -9.60 -21.61
C PHE A 46 -12.93 -9.14 -23.07
N ASP A 47 -13.87 -8.26 -23.37
CA ASP A 47 -13.63 -7.28 -24.42
C ASP A 47 -12.44 -6.47 -23.93
N HIS A 48 -11.26 -6.79 -24.48
CA HIS A 48 -10.03 -6.01 -24.38
C HIS A 48 -10.29 -4.66 -25.06
N ARG A 49 -11.13 -3.82 -24.44
CA ARG A 49 -11.07 -2.40 -24.69
C ARG A 49 -9.74 -2.00 -24.09
N ASN A 50 -8.84 -1.64 -25.00
CA ASN A 50 -7.58 -1.01 -24.67
C ASN A 50 -7.95 0.28 -23.93
N ASP A 51 -8.14 0.21 -22.62
CA ASP A 51 -8.31 1.38 -21.76
C ASP A 51 -6.93 2.04 -21.66
N ASP A 52 -6.54 2.71 -22.74
CA ASP A 52 -5.38 3.60 -22.85
C ASP A 52 -5.48 4.80 -21.88
N ASN A 53 -6.36 4.77 -20.87
CA ASN A 53 -6.45 5.78 -19.82
C ASN A 53 -5.20 5.81 -18.92
N GLY A 54 -4.33 4.80 -19.01
CA GLY A 54 -3.09 4.71 -18.24
C GLY A 54 -3.32 4.45 -16.75
N GLN A 55 -2.24 4.16 -16.02
CA GLN A 55 -2.29 3.75 -14.61
C GLN A 55 -1.59 4.76 -13.72
N VAL A 56 -1.99 4.81 -12.45
CA VAL A 56 -1.22 5.49 -11.40
C VAL A 56 -0.55 4.43 -10.56
N HIS A 57 0.77 4.53 -10.43
CA HIS A 57 1.54 3.69 -9.54
C HIS A 57 1.80 4.45 -8.25
N VAL A 58 1.40 3.89 -7.12
CA VAL A 58 1.72 4.42 -5.79
C VAL A 58 2.61 3.39 -5.11
N ASN A 59 3.87 3.77 -4.90
CA ASN A 59 4.93 2.89 -4.46
C ASN A 59 4.98 1.60 -5.31
N GLU A 60 4.63 0.46 -4.73
CA GLU A 60 4.65 -0.86 -5.36
C GLU A 60 3.33 -1.28 -6.01
N ARG A 61 2.27 -0.46 -5.92
CA ARG A 61 0.92 -0.81 -6.36
C ARG A 61 0.48 0.00 -7.57
N SER A 62 -0.23 -0.63 -8.49
CA SER A 62 -0.81 0.00 -9.68
C SER A 62 -2.32 0.13 -9.52
N TYR A 63 -2.86 1.26 -9.94
CA TYR A 63 -4.28 1.59 -9.83
C TYR A 63 -4.81 2.12 -11.17
N SER A 64 -6.02 1.71 -11.51
CA SER A 64 -6.79 2.29 -12.61
C SER A 64 -7.19 3.73 -12.29
N VAL A 65 -7.24 4.56 -13.33
CA VAL A 65 -7.48 6.00 -13.19
C VAL A 65 -8.88 6.34 -13.67
N GLU A 66 -9.84 6.24 -12.76
CA GLU A 66 -11.24 6.63 -13.00
C GLU A 66 -11.44 8.09 -12.55
N PRO A 67 -11.91 9.00 -13.43
CA PRO A 67 -12.20 10.38 -13.04
C PRO A 67 -13.26 10.50 -11.97
N GLY A 68 -13.06 11.44 -11.03
CA GLY A 68 -14.02 11.75 -9.98
C GLY A 68 -14.14 10.69 -8.87
N VAL A 69 -13.49 9.53 -9.01
CA VAL A 69 -13.43 8.51 -7.97
C VAL A 69 -12.27 8.81 -7.02
N CYS A 70 -12.54 8.74 -5.73
CA CYS A 70 -11.51 8.80 -4.70
C CYS A 70 -10.99 7.39 -4.41
N THR A 71 -9.73 7.14 -4.72
CA THR A 71 -9.07 5.86 -4.50
C THR A 71 -8.19 5.96 -3.25
N ALA A 72 -8.55 5.23 -2.21
CA ALA A 72 -7.70 5.09 -1.03
C ALA A 72 -6.50 4.19 -1.32
N VAL A 73 -5.34 4.57 -0.81
CA VAL A 73 -4.08 3.84 -0.97
C VAL A 73 -3.43 3.60 0.38
N ILE A 74 -2.88 2.41 0.54
CA ILE A 74 -2.17 1.98 1.74
C ILE A 74 -0.83 1.42 1.30
N SER A 75 0.25 1.89 1.92
CA SER A 75 1.60 1.35 1.73
C SER A 75 2.18 0.89 3.06
N SER A 76 2.72 -0.31 3.09
CA SER A 76 3.29 -0.93 4.29
C SER A 76 4.44 -1.88 3.90
N PRO A 77 5.62 -1.76 4.53
CA PRO A 77 6.07 -0.64 5.36
C PRO A 77 6.43 0.57 4.47
N ALA A 78 5.92 1.77 4.78
CA ALA A 78 6.27 2.99 4.07
C ALA A 78 6.22 4.22 4.98
N THR A 79 7.10 5.18 4.73
CA THR A 79 7.13 6.49 5.41
C THR A 79 6.70 7.64 4.51
N SER A 80 6.64 7.40 3.20
CA SER A 80 6.15 8.35 2.20
C SER A 80 5.58 7.62 0.97
N PHE A 81 4.86 8.36 0.14
CA PHE A 81 4.37 7.91 -1.15
C PHE A 81 5.25 8.41 -2.29
N ASN A 82 5.60 7.50 -3.20
CA ASN A 82 6.13 7.79 -4.53
C ASN A 82 5.04 7.49 -5.55
N VAL A 83 4.55 8.53 -6.23
CA VAL A 83 3.45 8.42 -7.16
C VAL A 83 3.95 8.65 -8.57
N ARG A 84 3.79 7.67 -9.45
CA ARG A 84 4.06 7.78 -10.89
C ARG A 84 2.73 7.73 -11.63
N ASN A 85 2.35 8.86 -12.22
CA ASN A 85 1.16 8.97 -13.03
C ASN A 85 1.50 8.65 -14.48
N GLU A 86 1.17 7.45 -14.92
CA GLU A 86 1.26 7.05 -16.31
C GLU A 86 -0.06 7.27 -17.06
N SER A 87 -1.06 7.91 -16.45
CA SER A 87 -2.26 8.34 -17.18
C SER A 87 -2.02 9.63 -17.95
N ASP A 88 -2.95 9.92 -18.85
CA ASP A 88 -3.02 11.23 -19.50
C ASP A 88 -3.78 12.27 -18.66
N ARG A 89 -4.22 11.94 -17.44
CA ARG A 89 -5.02 12.82 -16.57
C ARG A 89 -4.15 13.48 -15.51
N THR A 90 -4.64 14.57 -14.92
CA THR A 90 -4.04 15.15 -13.72
C THR A 90 -4.60 14.43 -12.49
N VAL A 91 -3.73 14.08 -11.56
CA VAL A 91 -4.08 13.40 -10.31
C VAL A 91 -3.82 14.34 -9.14
N GLU A 92 -4.82 14.47 -8.28
CA GLU A 92 -4.69 15.13 -6.99
C GLU A 92 -4.51 14.08 -5.91
N PHE A 93 -3.53 14.29 -5.03
CA PHE A 93 -3.21 13.40 -3.92
C PHE A 93 -3.53 14.09 -2.59
N PHE A 94 -4.08 13.31 -1.64
CA PHE A 94 -4.58 13.79 -0.36
C PHE A 94 -4.00 12.98 0.78
N THR A 95 -3.90 13.61 1.95
CA THR A 95 -3.69 12.91 3.21
C THR A 95 -4.98 12.21 3.65
N GLY A 96 -4.85 11.01 4.22
CA GLY A 96 -6.00 10.22 4.67
C GLY A 96 -6.71 9.49 3.53
N ILE A 97 -7.71 8.68 3.91
CA ILE A 97 -8.37 7.72 3.02
C ILE A 97 -9.47 8.35 2.14
N THR A 98 -9.79 9.63 2.33
CA THR A 98 -10.84 10.32 1.57
C THR A 98 -10.33 11.65 0.98
N CYS A 99 -10.91 12.04 -0.17
CA CYS A 99 -10.48 13.18 -0.99
C CYS A 99 -11.24 14.48 -0.67
N ASP A 100 -11.96 14.50 0.45
CA ASP A 100 -12.74 15.62 0.98
C ASP A 100 -12.08 16.26 2.22
N ASN A 101 -10.95 15.72 2.70
CA ASN A 101 -10.21 16.24 3.86
C ASN A 101 -9.45 17.57 3.61
N GLY A 102 -9.83 18.34 2.59
CA GLY A 102 -9.24 19.64 2.26
C GLY A 102 -8.56 19.68 0.88
N ALA A 103 -7.60 20.60 0.74
CA ALA A 103 -6.87 20.78 -0.50
C ALA A 103 -5.91 19.60 -0.77
N ALA A 104 -5.69 19.31 -2.06
CA ALA A 104 -4.70 18.34 -2.46
C ALA A 104 -3.31 18.76 -1.96
N ILE A 105 -2.56 17.82 -1.38
CA ILE A 105 -1.19 18.04 -0.91
C ILE A 105 -0.16 17.91 -2.04
N ALA A 106 -0.55 17.26 -3.13
CA ALA A 106 0.22 17.17 -4.35
C ALA A 106 -0.70 17.10 -5.57
N THR A 107 -0.29 17.75 -6.65
CA THR A 107 -0.93 17.67 -7.96
C THR A 107 0.07 17.13 -8.95
N ILE A 108 -0.23 15.99 -9.56
CA ILE A 108 0.67 15.25 -10.44
C ILE A 108 0.06 15.26 -11.83
N GLY A 109 0.70 15.99 -12.73
CA GLY A 109 0.25 16.10 -14.12
C GLY A 109 0.30 14.78 -14.89
N PRO A 110 -0.25 14.78 -16.12
CA PRO A 110 -0.16 13.65 -17.05
C PRO A 110 1.28 13.19 -17.26
N ARG A 111 1.50 11.86 -17.29
CA ARG A 111 2.81 11.25 -17.57
C ARG A 111 3.94 11.80 -16.68
N ASN A 112 3.65 12.18 -15.44
CA ASN A 112 4.59 12.78 -14.49
C ASN A 112 4.69 11.96 -13.19
N ALA A 113 5.66 12.29 -12.34
CA ALA A 113 5.84 11.66 -11.04
C ALA A 113 6.10 12.67 -9.92
N SER A 114 5.83 12.25 -8.68
CA SER A 114 6.19 12.98 -7.48
C SER A 114 6.58 11.99 -6.38
N SER A 115 7.56 12.37 -5.57
CA SER A 115 8.18 11.52 -4.57
C SER A 115 8.16 12.18 -3.21
N ALA A 116 8.29 11.37 -2.16
CA ALA A 116 8.29 11.84 -0.76
C ALA A 116 7.00 12.57 -0.37
N ILE A 117 5.86 12.20 -0.97
CA ILE A 117 4.55 12.73 -0.60
C ILE A 117 4.19 12.19 0.80
N PRO A 118 3.84 13.05 1.77
CA PRO A 118 3.46 12.60 3.10
C PRO A 118 2.11 11.89 3.08
N GLY A 119 1.89 11.03 4.07
CA GLY A 119 0.60 10.38 4.30
C GLY A 119 0.25 10.37 5.78
N THR A 120 -0.90 9.79 6.09
CA THR A 120 -1.32 9.56 7.47
C THR A 120 -0.71 8.26 7.96
N THR A 121 0.09 8.32 9.01
CA THR A 121 0.67 7.12 9.62
C THR A 121 -0.37 6.37 10.44
N VAL A 122 -0.32 5.04 10.38
CA VAL A 122 -1.18 4.15 11.16
C VAL A 122 -0.31 3.31 12.09
N PHE A 123 -0.73 3.20 13.35
CA PHE A 123 -0.03 2.49 14.42
C PHE A 123 -0.87 1.31 14.91
N ASP A 124 -0.21 0.20 15.22
CA ASP A 124 -0.84 -1.01 15.77
C ASP A 124 -0.45 -1.20 17.24
N GLY A 125 -0.44 -0.09 18.01
CA GLY A 125 0.03 -0.05 19.39
C GLY A 125 1.56 -0.07 19.58
N ALA A 126 2.34 -0.27 18.51
CA ALA A 126 3.79 -0.12 18.51
C ALA A 126 4.25 1.34 18.32
N ALA A 127 5.47 1.67 18.76
CA ALA A 127 6.05 3.01 18.60
C ALA A 127 6.40 3.34 17.13
N ALA A 128 6.59 2.31 16.29
CA ALA A 128 6.84 2.47 14.86
C ALA A 128 5.53 2.34 14.06
N PRO A 129 5.29 3.21 13.06
CA PRO A 129 4.12 3.08 12.19
C PRO A 129 4.22 1.81 11.35
N PHE A 130 3.12 1.07 11.22
CA PHE A 130 3.08 -0.15 10.40
C PHE A 130 2.68 0.14 8.96
N ALA A 131 1.90 1.21 8.73
CA ALA A 131 1.42 1.59 7.42
C ALA A 131 1.29 3.10 7.27
N LEU A 132 1.26 3.52 6.01
CA LEU A 132 0.96 4.87 5.57
C LEU A 132 -0.29 4.84 4.71
N VAL A 133 -1.24 5.73 4.97
CA VAL A 133 -2.47 5.86 4.20
C VAL A 133 -2.60 7.22 3.54
N GLY A 134 -3.16 7.22 2.34
CA GLY A 134 -3.46 8.39 1.56
C GLY A 134 -4.59 8.08 0.59
N SER A 135 -4.89 9.04 -0.27
CA SER A 135 -5.87 8.84 -1.34
C SER A 135 -5.54 9.72 -2.53
N PHE A 136 -6.05 9.36 -3.69
CA PHE A 136 -5.94 10.19 -4.87
C PHE A 136 -7.23 10.19 -5.67
N ARG A 137 -7.43 11.24 -6.47
CA ARG A 137 -8.48 11.28 -7.49
C ARG A 137 -7.92 11.84 -8.80
N ALA A 138 -8.46 11.37 -9.92
CA ALA A 138 -8.18 11.97 -11.21
C ALA A 138 -9.17 13.10 -11.49
N ILE A 139 -8.65 14.24 -11.93
CA ILE A 139 -9.46 15.35 -12.42
C ILE A 139 -9.97 14.99 -13.81
N ASP A 140 -11.25 15.24 -14.05
CA ASP A 140 -11.84 15.04 -15.37
C ASP A 140 -11.36 16.11 -16.36
N LYS A 141 -11.22 15.73 -17.65
CA LYS A 141 -10.72 16.62 -18.70
C LYS A 141 -11.80 17.47 -19.36
N HIS A 142 -13.08 17.25 -19.06
CA HIS A 142 -14.16 17.99 -19.69
C HIS A 142 -14.27 19.39 -19.07
N HIS A 143 -13.65 20.34 -19.76
CA HIS A 143 -13.95 21.77 -19.69
C HIS A 143 -14.91 22.14 -20.82
#